data_AF-N1QVY8-F1
#
_entry.id   AF-N1QVY8-F1
#
_cell.length_a   1.000
_cell.length_b   1.000
_cell.length_c   1.000
_cell.angle_alpha   90.00
_cell.angle_beta   90.00
_cell.angle_gamma   90.00
#
_symmetry.space_group_name_H-M   'P 1'
#
loop_
_entity.id
_entity.type
_entity.pdbx_description
1 polymer ?
#
loop_
_entity_poly.entity_id
_entity_poly.type
_entity_poly.pdbx_seq_one_letter_code
_entity_poly.pdbx_strand_id
1 'polypeptide(L)'
;MAGFPFYRNQLPGGSAITRILQVLVVAFKKRNVQLPDNASELKQLNQDDHNVLEELQRTDGFRCLEKSAVETGETGPWSLCTVTQVEETKIVLRMVPIFLSSVLGYIPVPLILNFTVQQGNTMDTKLGSVHISPATLFVIPTVFQMVILILYDRFIVPFLRRITGYVGGVTHLQRIGIGFLSATVATGVAALVEAKRKRVAEDKGLMEATTGIPMSVFWLTVQFFLLGVVDVTSFVGLLEFFYSEASTGMKSVGSSIFYCILGVSAWLGSLLIQVANRVTRRADGTGGWLDGTNLNMGKLDNFYWLLAVLELVALFVYTFFARRYVYRNEQRVVDVDTKVPTEGATFGDVMI
;
A
#
# COMPACT_ATOMS: atom_id res chain seq x y z
N MET A 1 19.26 2.09 24.59
CA MET A 1 18.68 3.34 25.12
C MET A 1 19.67 4.53 25.07
N ALA A 2 20.59 4.60 24.10
CA ALA A 2 21.54 5.73 23.99
C ALA A 2 21.00 6.95 23.21
N GLY A 3 19.83 6.81 22.55
CA GLY A 3 19.25 7.85 21.68
C GLY A 3 18.23 8.77 22.35
N PHE A 4 17.81 8.48 23.58
CA PHE A 4 16.81 9.28 24.30
C PHE A 4 17.21 10.76 24.50
N PRO A 5 18.47 11.13 24.82
CA PRO A 5 18.84 12.54 24.99
C PRO A 5 18.95 13.33 23.67
N PHE A 6 18.95 12.66 22.51
CA PHE A 6 18.94 13.31 21.19
C PHE A 6 17.53 13.47 20.62
N TYR A 7 16.51 12.99 21.34
CA TYR A 7 15.13 13.02 20.88
C TYR A 7 14.52 14.40 21.16
N ARG A 8 14.29 15.17 20.10
CA ARG A 8 13.61 16.46 20.20
C ARG A 8 12.10 16.21 20.38
N ASN A 9 11.64 16.23 21.63
CA ASN A 9 10.22 16.13 21.94
C ASN A 9 9.48 17.35 21.36
N GLN A 10 8.66 17.12 20.34
CA GLN A 10 7.63 18.08 19.94
C GLN A 10 6.44 17.91 20.89
N LEU A 11 5.86 19.02 21.37
CA LEU A 11 4.64 18.95 22.17
C LEU A 11 3.55 18.24 21.34
N PRO A 12 2.85 17.23 21.89
CA PRO A 12 1.85 16.49 21.14
C PRO A 12 0.65 17.40 20.86
N GLY A 13 0.48 17.81 19.58
CA GLY A 13 -0.64 18.61 19.08
C GLY A 13 -2.01 17.89 19.04
N GLY A 14 -2.28 17.02 20.01
CA GLY A 14 -3.48 16.17 20.07
C GLY A 14 -3.46 14.98 19.10
N SER A 15 -4.42 14.07 19.26
CA SER A 15 -4.55 12.89 18.39
C SER A 15 -5.16 13.25 17.03
N ALA A 16 -4.44 12.97 15.94
CA ALA A 16 -4.92 13.12 14.57
C ALA A 16 -6.22 12.32 14.32
N ILE A 17 -6.33 11.12 14.90
CA ILE A 17 -7.52 10.27 14.78
C ILE A 17 -8.73 10.94 15.45
N THR A 18 -8.51 11.53 16.63
CA THR A 18 -9.58 12.25 17.34
C THR A 18 -10.05 13.46 16.54
N ARG A 19 -9.13 14.20 15.89
CA ARG A 19 -9.48 15.33 14.99
C ARG A 19 -10.34 14.88 13.81
N ILE A 20 -10.00 13.75 13.17
CA ILE A 20 -10.81 13.17 12.09
C ILE A 20 -12.22 12.81 12.59
N LEU A 21 -12.31 12.12 13.74
CA LEU A 21 -13.60 11.71 14.31
C LEU A 21 -14.46 12.92 14.69
N GLN A 22 -13.85 13.97 15.24
CA GLN A 22 -14.54 15.23 15.54
C GLN A 22 -15.17 15.82 14.27
N VAL A 23 -14.42 15.95 13.18
CA VAL A 23 -14.94 16.49 11.92
C VAL A 23 -16.12 15.67 11.41
N LEU A 24 -16.02 14.34 11.41
CA LEU A 24 -17.09 13.45 10.96
C LEU A 24 -18.36 13.59 11.82
N VAL A 25 -18.21 13.61 13.14
CA VAL A 25 -19.32 13.73 14.09
C VAL A 25 -19.97 15.12 14.00
N VAL A 26 -19.17 16.19 14.00
CA VAL A 26 -19.67 17.57 13.94
C VAL A 26 -20.33 17.84 12.59
N ALA A 27 -19.76 17.39 11.49
CA ALA A 27 -20.38 17.50 10.16
C ALA A 27 -21.75 16.79 10.12
N PHE A 28 -21.87 15.62 10.76
CA PHE A 28 -23.14 14.91 10.87
C PHE A 28 -24.16 15.66 11.75
N LYS A 29 -23.74 16.19 12.90
CA LYS A 29 -24.60 17.03 13.77
C LYS A 29 -25.10 18.27 13.02
N LYS A 30 -24.21 18.93 12.27
CA LYS A 30 -24.49 20.15 11.49
C LYS A 30 -25.00 19.87 10.08
N ARG A 31 -25.48 18.65 9.78
CA ARG A 31 -25.91 18.27 8.43
C ARG A 31 -27.01 19.15 7.84
N ASN A 32 -27.85 19.74 8.69
CA ASN A 32 -28.95 20.64 8.29
C ASN A 32 -28.55 22.12 8.21
N VAL A 33 -27.33 22.49 8.61
CA VAL A 33 -26.83 23.86 8.55
C VAL A 33 -26.50 24.22 7.09
N GLN A 34 -26.83 25.45 6.68
CA GLN A 34 -26.44 25.97 5.36
C GLN A 34 -24.95 26.28 5.35
N LEU A 35 -24.29 25.91 4.25
CA LEU A 35 -22.88 26.18 4.09
C LEU A 35 -22.74 27.61 3.53
N PRO A 36 -21.97 28.50 4.17
CA PRO A 36 -21.75 29.84 3.64
C PRO A 36 -20.96 29.79 2.33
N ASP A 37 -21.31 30.67 1.39
CA ASP A 37 -20.64 30.77 0.09
C ASP A 37 -19.22 31.36 0.23
N ASN A 38 -18.99 32.20 1.24
CA ASN A 38 -17.70 32.82 1.52
C ASN A 38 -16.80 31.93 2.38
N ALA A 39 -15.57 31.67 1.91
CA ALA A 39 -14.57 30.89 2.65
C ALA A 39 -14.08 31.58 3.94
N SER A 40 -14.25 32.90 4.03
CA SER A 40 -13.89 33.75 5.17
C SER A 40 -14.84 33.60 6.37
N GLU A 41 -16.02 33.00 6.20
CA GLU A 41 -16.98 32.74 7.28
C GLU A 41 -16.76 31.39 7.98
N LEU A 42 -15.82 30.58 7.49
CA LEU A 42 -15.42 29.33 8.13
C LEU A 42 -14.33 29.60 9.17
N LYS A 43 -14.34 28.84 10.27
CA LYS A 43 -13.32 28.96 11.31
C LYS A 43 -11.91 28.66 10.75
N GLN A 44 -11.16 29.72 10.52
CA GLN A 44 -9.73 29.66 10.22
C GLN A 44 -8.93 29.46 11.52
N LEU A 45 -7.70 29.00 11.39
CA LEU A 45 -6.78 28.95 12.51
C LEU A 45 -6.34 30.39 12.85
N ASN A 46 -6.24 30.71 14.14
CA ASN A 46 -5.61 31.94 14.58
C ASN A 46 -4.08 31.76 14.52
N GLN A 47 -3.34 32.82 14.17
CA GLN A 47 -1.87 32.81 14.06
C GLN A 47 -1.14 32.38 15.36
N ASP A 48 -1.83 32.39 16.51
CA ASP A 48 -1.28 32.01 17.83
C ASP A 48 -1.44 30.50 18.18
N ASP A 49 -2.05 29.68 17.32
CA ASP A 49 -2.14 28.23 17.54
C ASP A 49 -0.80 27.55 17.22
N HIS A 50 0.10 27.47 18.20
CA HIS A 50 1.45 26.87 18.12
C HIS A 50 1.51 25.38 17.71
N ASN A 51 0.38 24.74 17.39
CA ASN A 51 0.28 23.32 17.01
C ASN A 51 0.14 23.09 15.50
N VAL A 52 0.22 24.13 14.68
CA VAL A 52 0.00 24.03 13.23
C VAL A 52 1.32 23.78 12.51
N LEU A 53 1.47 22.56 12.01
CA LEU A 53 2.63 22.16 11.19
C LEU A 53 2.46 22.52 9.71
N GLU A 54 1.22 22.76 9.24
CA GLU A 54 0.89 23.07 7.84
C GLU A 54 -0.51 23.67 7.68
N GLU A 55 -0.66 24.75 6.91
CA GLU A 55 -1.96 25.29 6.48
C GLU A 55 -2.42 24.62 5.18
N LEU A 56 -3.63 24.06 5.18
CA LEU A 56 -4.22 23.39 4.02
C LEU A 56 -5.20 24.31 3.31
N GLN A 57 -5.03 24.46 1.99
CA GLN A 57 -5.98 25.20 1.16
C GLN A 57 -7.31 24.45 1.03
N ARG A 58 -8.42 25.20 1.05
CA ARG A 58 -9.78 24.67 0.88
C ARG A 58 -9.92 23.96 -0.47
N THR A 59 -10.46 22.75 -0.47
CA THR A 59 -10.79 22.01 -1.71
C THR A 59 -12.29 21.83 -1.87
N ASP A 60 -12.80 21.88 -3.11
CA ASP A 60 -14.25 21.70 -3.42
C ASP A 60 -14.85 20.32 -3.12
N GLY A 61 -14.02 19.29 -2.90
CA GLY A 61 -14.49 17.93 -2.59
C GLY A 61 -15.05 17.81 -1.17
N PHE A 62 -16.06 16.96 -0.97
CA PHE A 62 -16.67 16.66 0.34
C PHE A 62 -17.22 17.89 1.10
N ARG A 63 -18.00 18.75 0.42
CA ARG A 63 -18.61 19.96 1.00
C ARG A 63 -19.42 19.73 2.28
N CYS A 64 -19.96 18.52 2.49
CA CYS A 64 -20.68 18.19 3.72
C CYS A 64 -19.80 18.30 4.98
N LEU A 65 -18.49 18.05 4.87
CA LEU A 65 -17.55 18.11 5.99
C LEU A 65 -17.24 19.54 6.40
N GLU A 66 -17.33 20.49 5.47
CA GLU A 66 -17.11 21.92 5.73
C GLU A 66 -18.15 22.49 6.70
N LYS A 67 -19.33 21.86 6.80
CA LYS A 67 -20.36 22.23 7.78
C LYS A 67 -19.86 22.14 9.22
N SER A 68 -18.82 21.34 9.48
CA SER A 68 -18.20 21.26 10.81
C SER A 68 -17.46 22.54 11.23
N ALA A 69 -17.06 23.37 10.28
CA ALA A 69 -16.34 24.61 10.49
C ALA A 69 -17.23 25.88 10.49
N VAL A 70 -18.55 25.71 10.39
CA VAL A 70 -19.52 26.82 10.46
C VAL A 70 -19.77 27.20 11.91
N GLU A 71 -19.64 28.49 12.24
CA GLU A 71 -19.91 29.00 13.57
C GLU A 71 -21.41 29.05 13.85
N THR A 72 -21.86 28.33 14.88
CA THR A 72 -23.27 28.24 15.31
C THR A 72 -23.46 28.66 16.77
N GLY A 73 -22.50 29.39 17.34
CA GLY A 73 -22.51 29.84 18.75
C GLY A 73 -22.01 28.81 19.78
N GLU A 74 -21.91 27.53 19.43
CA GLU A 74 -21.30 26.50 20.30
C GLU A 74 -19.80 26.39 20.05
N THR A 75 -18.99 26.62 21.09
CA THR A 75 -17.53 26.51 21.03
C THR A 75 -17.03 25.24 21.70
N GLY A 76 -16.22 24.45 21.01
CA GLY A 76 -15.57 23.27 21.59
C GLY A 76 -15.06 22.29 20.52
N PRO A 77 -14.14 21.38 20.87
CA PRO A 77 -13.53 20.45 19.91
C PRO A 77 -14.54 19.49 19.23
N TRP A 78 -15.71 19.27 19.85
CA TRP A 78 -16.78 18.38 19.37
C TRP A 78 -18.04 19.13 18.91
N SER A 79 -17.93 20.44 18.69
CA SER A 79 -18.98 21.31 18.18
C SER A 79 -18.50 22.24 17.06
N LEU A 80 -17.21 22.58 17.01
CA LEU A 80 -16.63 23.47 16.00
C LEU A 80 -15.21 23.04 15.62
N CYS A 81 -15.00 22.69 14.35
CA CYS A 81 -13.71 22.27 13.80
C CYS A 81 -13.07 23.38 12.96
N THR A 82 -11.75 23.34 12.77
CA THR A 82 -11.05 24.28 11.88
C THR A 82 -11.02 23.79 10.44
N VAL A 83 -10.86 24.69 9.47
CA VAL A 83 -10.74 24.33 8.04
C VAL A 83 -9.60 23.33 7.80
N THR A 84 -8.47 23.47 8.50
CA THR A 84 -7.35 22.52 8.39
C THR A 84 -7.72 21.11 8.85
N GLN A 85 -8.45 20.96 9.97
CA GLN A 85 -8.95 19.65 10.41
C GLN A 85 -9.90 19.01 9.38
N VAL A 86 -10.72 19.84 8.73
CA VAL A 86 -11.62 19.41 7.67
C VAL A 86 -10.83 18.91 6.46
N GLU A 87 -9.85 19.66 5.98
CA GLU A 87 -9.03 19.26 4.83
C GLU A 87 -8.16 18.03 5.13
N GLU A 88 -7.62 17.92 6.34
CA GLU A 88 -6.95 16.69 6.84
C GLU A 88 -7.87 15.46 6.74
N THR A 89 -9.13 15.61 7.15
CA THR A 89 -10.15 14.55 7.06
C THR A 89 -10.50 14.23 5.61
N LYS A 90 -10.62 15.25 4.75
CA LYS A 90 -10.86 15.07 3.31
C LYS A 90 -9.74 14.29 2.65
N ILE A 91 -8.48 14.55 2.99
CA ILE A 91 -7.31 13.82 2.48
C ILE A 91 -7.43 12.33 2.81
N VAL A 92 -7.70 11.99 4.07
CA VAL A 92 -7.89 10.58 4.48
C VAL A 92 -9.03 9.92 3.71
N LEU A 93 -10.18 10.59 3.56
CA LEU A 93 -11.31 10.07 2.81
C LEU A 93 -11.02 9.87 1.32
N ARG A 94 -10.21 10.74 0.70
CA ARG A 94 -9.74 10.55 -0.69
C ARG A 94 -8.87 9.31 -0.84
N MET A 95 -8.09 8.96 0.17
CA MET A 95 -7.23 7.78 0.16
C MET A 95 -7.98 6.46 0.43
N VAL A 96 -9.20 6.49 0.99
CA VAL A 96 -9.99 5.28 1.35
C VAL A 96 -10.20 4.32 0.17
N PRO A 97 -10.57 4.75 -1.05
CA PRO A 97 -10.74 3.82 -2.17
C PRO A 97 -9.44 3.10 -2.57
N ILE A 98 -8.30 3.80 -2.49
CA ILE A 98 -6.98 3.20 -2.73
C ILE A 98 -6.64 2.22 -1.60
N PHE A 99 -6.92 2.57 -0.35
CA PHE A 99 -6.76 1.67 0.79
C PHE A 99 -7.56 0.38 0.61
N LEU A 100 -8.86 0.46 0.32
CA LEU A 100 -9.73 -0.71 0.17
C LEU A 100 -9.32 -1.62 -0.99
N SER A 101 -9.00 -1.04 -2.14
CA SER A 101 -8.50 -1.82 -3.29
C SER A 101 -7.14 -2.47 -3.00
N SER A 102 -6.29 -1.79 -2.23
CA SER A 102 -4.99 -2.34 -1.83
C SER A 102 -5.11 -3.47 -0.81
N VAL A 103 -6.08 -3.39 0.12
CA VAL A 103 -6.40 -4.52 1.02
C VAL A 103 -6.72 -5.76 0.21
N LEU A 104 -7.58 -5.64 -0.81
CA LEU A 104 -7.92 -6.78 -1.68
C LEU A 104 -6.71 -7.33 -2.42
N GLY A 105 -5.87 -6.46 -2.99
CA GLY A 105 -4.67 -6.86 -3.72
C GLY A 105 -3.61 -7.52 -2.84
N TYR A 106 -3.57 -7.20 -1.53
CA TYR A 106 -2.60 -7.77 -0.58
C TYR A 106 -3.10 -9.02 0.16
N ILE A 107 -4.36 -9.46 -0.05
CA ILE A 107 -4.87 -10.71 0.57
C ILE A 107 -3.98 -11.91 0.23
N PRO A 108 -3.56 -12.12 -1.04
CA PRO A 108 -2.86 -13.34 -1.41
C PRO A 108 -1.40 -13.38 -0.97
N VAL A 109 -0.75 -12.24 -0.78
CA VAL A 109 0.67 -12.16 -0.39
C VAL A 109 1.01 -13.04 0.82
N PRO A 110 0.38 -12.87 2.01
CA PRO A 110 0.69 -13.72 3.16
C PRO A 110 0.34 -15.19 2.94
N LEU A 111 -0.69 -15.48 2.14
CA LEU A 111 -1.11 -16.85 1.83
C LEU A 111 -0.08 -17.56 0.96
N ILE A 112 0.37 -16.91 -0.12
CA ILE A 112 1.39 -17.42 -1.02
C ILE A 112 2.68 -17.67 -0.24
N LEU A 113 3.11 -16.73 0.60
CA LEU A 113 4.31 -16.94 1.42
C LEU A 113 4.20 -18.17 2.33
N ASN A 114 3.06 -18.36 3.00
CA ASN A 114 2.84 -19.53 3.87
C ASN A 114 2.79 -20.84 3.06
N PHE A 115 1.95 -20.90 2.03
CA PHE A 115 1.79 -22.11 1.22
C PHE A 115 3.03 -22.45 0.42
N THR A 116 3.85 -21.47 0.03
CA THR A 116 5.15 -21.73 -0.63
C THR A 116 6.10 -22.48 0.29
N VAL A 117 6.10 -22.18 1.60
CA VAL A 117 6.90 -22.95 2.58
C VAL A 117 6.36 -24.36 2.72
N GLN A 118 5.05 -24.52 2.87
CA GLN A 118 4.41 -25.83 2.97
C GLN A 118 4.69 -26.68 1.73
N GLN A 119 4.54 -26.09 0.55
CA GLN A 119 4.85 -26.70 -0.74
C GLN A 119 6.32 -27.11 -0.80
N GLY A 120 7.23 -26.21 -0.45
CA GLY A 120 8.66 -26.50 -0.45
C GLY A 120 9.05 -27.62 0.50
N ASN A 121 8.36 -27.81 1.63
CA ASN A 121 8.61 -28.91 2.56
C ASN A 121 8.31 -30.29 1.94
N THR A 122 7.48 -30.34 0.89
CA THR A 122 7.18 -31.58 0.17
C THR A 122 8.15 -31.89 -0.97
N MET A 123 8.95 -30.90 -1.40
CA MET A 123 9.79 -30.92 -2.59
C MET A 123 11.22 -31.39 -2.28
N ASP A 124 12.01 -31.64 -3.34
CA ASP A 124 13.43 -31.95 -3.21
C ASP A 124 14.23 -30.70 -2.84
N THR A 125 14.78 -30.71 -1.63
CA THR A 125 15.53 -29.61 -1.00
C THR A 125 17.04 -29.73 -1.17
N LYS A 126 17.53 -30.74 -1.91
CA LYS A 126 18.96 -30.96 -2.12
C LYS A 126 19.53 -29.98 -3.12
N LEU A 127 20.59 -29.28 -2.71
CA LEU A 127 21.52 -28.55 -3.58
C LEU A 127 22.88 -29.23 -3.51
N GLY A 128 23.12 -30.18 -4.42
CA GLY A 128 24.29 -31.05 -4.34
C GLY A 128 24.27 -31.90 -3.06
N SER A 129 25.24 -31.69 -2.17
CA SER A 129 25.32 -32.37 -0.87
C SER A 129 24.58 -31.65 0.27
N VAL A 130 24.16 -30.40 0.07
CA VAL A 130 23.55 -29.56 1.12
C VAL A 130 22.04 -29.63 1.03
N HIS A 131 21.36 -29.72 2.19
CA HIS A 131 19.90 -29.64 2.29
C HIS A 131 19.50 -28.21 2.65
N ILE A 132 18.65 -27.61 1.83
CA ILE A 132 18.18 -26.23 2.01
C ILE A 132 16.76 -26.25 2.55
N SER A 133 16.55 -25.74 3.76
CA SER A 133 15.20 -25.62 4.31
C SER A 133 14.36 -24.64 3.48
N PRO A 134 13.11 -24.97 3.13
CA PRO A 134 12.23 -24.09 2.35
C PRO A 134 12.04 -22.70 2.96
N ALA A 135 12.09 -22.58 4.29
CA ALA A 135 12.03 -21.29 4.97
C ALA A 135 13.24 -20.39 4.66
N THR A 136 14.40 -20.95 4.31
CA THR A 136 15.57 -20.15 3.91
C THR A 136 15.42 -19.55 2.52
N LEU A 137 14.46 -20.02 1.71
CA LEU A 137 14.22 -19.49 0.36
C LEU A 137 13.70 -18.05 0.37
N PHE A 138 13.24 -17.53 1.51
CA PHE A 138 12.95 -16.09 1.66
C PHE A 138 14.19 -15.19 1.51
N VAL A 139 15.40 -15.75 1.51
CA VAL A 139 16.60 -15.01 1.10
C VAL A 139 16.53 -14.60 -0.37
N ILE A 140 15.88 -15.40 -1.23
CA ILE A 140 15.75 -15.15 -2.67
C ILE A 140 14.99 -13.85 -2.97
N PRO A 141 13.73 -13.66 -2.51
CA PRO A 141 13.04 -12.38 -2.72
C PRO A 141 13.80 -11.22 -2.07
N THR A 142 14.48 -11.45 -0.95
CA THR A 142 15.31 -10.44 -0.27
C THR A 142 16.51 -9.97 -1.12
N VAL A 143 17.22 -10.90 -1.76
CA VAL A 143 18.33 -10.55 -2.65
C VAL A 143 17.81 -9.86 -3.91
N PHE A 144 16.72 -10.37 -4.50
CA PHE A 144 16.14 -9.74 -5.69
C PHE A 144 15.63 -8.33 -5.41
N GLN A 145 14.93 -8.08 -4.29
CA GLN A 145 14.49 -6.73 -3.96
C GLN A 145 15.69 -5.78 -3.81
N MET A 146 16.80 -6.20 -3.19
CA MET A 146 18.00 -5.35 -3.06
C MET A 146 18.58 -4.99 -4.42
N VAL A 147 18.72 -5.97 -5.30
CA VAL A 147 19.24 -5.76 -6.67
C VAL A 147 18.28 -4.87 -7.47
N ILE A 148 16.99 -5.15 -7.44
CA ILE A 148 15.97 -4.37 -8.16
C ILE A 148 15.94 -2.93 -7.64
N LEU A 149 16.04 -2.71 -6.34
CA LEU A 149 16.07 -1.37 -5.74
C LEU A 149 17.30 -0.57 -6.20
N ILE A 150 18.50 -1.17 -6.15
CA ILE A 150 19.72 -0.54 -6.67
C ILE A 150 19.56 -0.19 -8.15
N LEU A 151 19.03 -1.13 -8.95
CA LEU A 151 18.80 -0.90 -10.37
C LEU A 151 17.77 0.21 -10.61
N TYR A 152 16.70 0.22 -9.80
CA TYR A 152 15.63 1.18 -9.89
C TYR A 152 16.13 2.60 -9.60
N ASP A 153 16.77 2.81 -8.47
CA ASP A 153 17.23 4.14 -8.04
C ASP A 153 18.39 4.65 -8.91
N ARG A 154 19.31 3.76 -9.32
CA ARG A 154 20.51 4.18 -10.05
C ARG A 154 20.28 4.38 -11.55
N PHE A 155 19.42 3.59 -12.17
CA PHE A 155 19.25 3.58 -13.62
C PHE A 155 17.84 3.92 -14.06
N ILE A 156 16.82 3.30 -13.47
CA ILE A 156 15.43 3.46 -13.92
C ILE A 156 14.90 4.86 -13.57
N VAL A 157 15.11 5.35 -12.34
CA VAL A 157 14.62 6.67 -11.92
C VAL A 157 15.24 7.80 -12.74
N PRO A 158 16.57 7.89 -12.93
CA PRO A 158 17.16 8.96 -13.76
C PRO A 158 16.69 8.90 -15.22
N PHE A 159 16.53 7.69 -15.77
CA PHE A 159 16.03 7.50 -17.13
C PHE A 159 14.58 7.92 -17.27
N LEU A 160 13.69 7.41 -16.40
CA LEU A 160 12.27 7.72 -16.43
C LEU A 160 12.02 9.20 -16.12
N ARG A 161 12.79 9.80 -15.20
CA ARG A 161 12.68 11.23 -14.89
C ARG A 161 12.94 12.12 -16.10
N ARG A 162 13.86 11.74 -16.99
CA ARG A 162 14.09 12.46 -18.26
C ARG A 162 12.91 12.37 -19.24
N ILE A 163 12.15 11.28 -19.18
CA ILE A 163 11.04 11.04 -20.11
C ILE A 163 9.72 11.60 -19.55
N THR A 164 9.45 11.37 -18.28
CA THR A 164 8.15 11.65 -17.65
C THR A 164 8.11 12.97 -16.90
N GLY A 165 9.26 13.53 -16.52
CA GLY A 165 9.36 14.74 -15.70
C GLY A 165 8.94 14.55 -14.24
N TYR A 166 8.68 13.33 -13.76
CA TYR A 166 8.36 13.08 -12.35
C TYR A 166 9.62 12.90 -11.50
N VAL A 167 9.62 13.43 -10.27
CA VAL A 167 10.78 13.36 -9.35
C VAL A 167 11.24 11.91 -9.10
N GLY A 168 10.28 10.99 -8.93
CA GLY A 168 10.53 9.55 -8.77
C GLY A 168 10.56 8.74 -10.07
N GLY A 169 10.60 9.40 -11.23
CA GLY A 169 10.51 8.75 -12.55
C GLY A 169 9.10 8.31 -12.95
N VAL A 170 8.30 7.77 -12.04
CA VAL A 170 6.87 7.47 -12.22
C VAL A 170 6.07 7.95 -11.02
N THR A 171 4.75 8.07 -11.17
CA THR A 171 3.90 8.40 -10.02
C THR A 171 3.82 7.22 -9.05
N HIS A 172 3.58 7.48 -7.77
CA HIS A 172 3.43 6.40 -6.78
C HIS A 172 2.31 5.42 -7.19
N LEU A 173 1.20 5.91 -7.76
CA LEU A 173 0.08 5.06 -8.18
C LEU A 173 0.44 4.17 -9.39
N GLN A 174 1.23 4.67 -10.34
CA GLN A 174 1.74 3.83 -11.43
C GLN A 174 2.66 2.73 -10.90
N ARG A 175 3.57 3.09 -9.98
CA ARG A 175 4.48 2.14 -9.32
C ARG A 175 3.70 1.03 -8.60
N ILE A 176 2.66 1.38 -7.85
CA ILE A 176 1.79 0.42 -7.15
C ILE A 176 1.07 -0.50 -8.13
N GLY A 177 0.53 0.04 -9.24
CA GLY A 177 -0.15 -0.76 -10.26
C GLY A 177 0.74 -1.83 -10.89
N ILE A 178 2.02 -1.53 -11.12
CA ILE A 178 3.02 -2.51 -11.60
C ILE A 178 3.19 -3.64 -10.57
N GLY A 179 3.21 -3.30 -9.28
CA GLY A 179 3.27 -4.30 -8.21
C GLY A 179 2.06 -5.22 -8.16
N PHE A 180 0.84 -4.70 -8.28
CA PHE A 180 -0.36 -5.53 -8.35
C PHE A 180 -0.42 -6.43 -9.59
N LEU A 181 0.08 -5.94 -10.73
CA LEU A 181 0.25 -6.78 -11.91
C LEU A 181 1.28 -7.90 -11.65
N SER A 182 2.43 -7.57 -11.06
CA SER A 182 3.46 -8.55 -10.71
C SER A 182 2.95 -9.60 -9.72
N ALA A 183 2.16 -9.19 -8.72
CA ALA A 183 1.53 -10.09 -7.75
C ALA A 183 0.59 -11.08 -8.45
N THR A 184 -0.29 -10.60 -9.33
CA THR A 184 -1.19 -11.44 -10.12
C THR A 184 -0.43 -12.49 -10.93
N VAL A 185 0.68 -12.08 -11.57
CA VAL A 185 1.53 -13.00 -12.33
C VAL A 185 2.26 -13.97 -11.41
N ALA A 186 2.74 -13.53 -10.24
CA ALA A 186 3.40 -14.39 -9.25
C ALA A 186 2.48 -15.51 -8.78
N THR A 187 1.23 -15.18 -8.48
CA THR A 187 0.20 -16.14 -8.05
C THR A 187 -0.18 -17.10 -9.17
N GLY A 188 -0.31 -16.61 -10.40
CA GLY A 188 -0.52 -17.47 -11.57
C GLY A 188 0.64 -18.44 -11.79
N VAL A 189 1.88 -17.98 -11.67
CA VAL A 189 3.08 -18.84 -11.71
C VAL A 189 3.03 -19.87 -10.58
N ALA A 190 2.67 -19.47 -9.36
CA ALA A 190 2.54 -20.40 -8.23
C ALA A 190 1.48 -21.48 -8.50
N ALA A 191 0.35 -21.13 -9.11
CA ALA A 191 -0.68 -22.08 -9.53
C ALA A 191 -0.14 -23.10 -10.55
N LEU A 192 0.63 -22.64 -11.53
CA LEU A 192 1.24 -23.52 -12.54
C LEU A 192 2.33 -24.43 -11.95
N VAL A 193 3.17 -23.90 -11.07
CA VAL A 193 4.21 -24.65 -10.37
C VAL A 193 3.58 -25.72 -9.48
N GLU A 194 2.50 -25.38 -8.78
CA GLU A 194 1.77 -26.34 -7.95
C GLU A 194 1.07 -27.42 -8.76
N ALA A 195 0.41 -27.07 -9.86
CA ALA A 195 -0.19 -28.04 -10.77
C ALA A 195 0.87 -29.01 -11.31
N LYS A 196 2.07 -28.53 -11.63
CA LYS A 196 3.20 -29.37 -12.05
C LYS A 196 3.68 -30.28 -10.92
N ARG A 197 3.89 -29.75 -9.71
CA ARG A 197 4.32 -30.53 -8.53
C ARG A 197 3.34 -31.66 -8.24
N LYS A 198 2.05 -31.35 -8.28
CA LYS A 198 0.97 -32.31 -8.04
C LYS A 198 0.94 -33.42 -9.08
N ARG A 199 1.06 -33.10 -10.37
CA ARG A 199 1.17 -34.11 -11.44
C ARG A 199 2.35 -35.06 -11.22
N VAL A 200 3.51 -34.54 -10.82
CA VAL A 200 4.68 -35.38 -10.51
C VAL A 200 4.41 -36.33 -9.33
N ALA A 201 3.63 -35.88 -8.34
CA ALA A 201 3.23 -36.72 -7.22
C ALA A 201 2.23 -37.82 -7.67
N GLU A 202 1.27 -37.49 -8.52
CA GLU A 202 0.31 -38.43 -9.10
C GLU A 202 1.02 -39.50 -9.96
N ASP A 203 1.86 -39.08 -10.90
CA ASP A 203 2.59 -39.96 -11.82
C ASP A 203 3.51 -40.96 -11.11
N LYS A 204 4.01 -40.59 -9.93
CA LYS A 204 4.89 -41.43 -9.11
C LYS A 204 4.19 -42.16 -7.98
N GLY A 205 2.85 -42.05 -7.88
CA GLY A 205 2.08 -42.68 -6.81
C GLY A 205 2.38 -42.14 -5.41
N LEU A 206 2.88 -40.91 -5.30
CA LEU A 206 3.29 -40.26 -4.05
C LEU A 206 2.19 -39.38 -3.43
N MET A 207 0.92 -39.60 -3.78
CA MET A 207 -0.19 -38.77 -3.31
C MET A 207 -0.43 -38.88 -1.80
N GLU A 208 -0.18 -40.06 -1.21
CA GLU A 208 -0.24 -40.27 0.24
C GLU A 208 1.04 -39.84 0.97
N ALA A 209 2.16 -39.68 0.24
CA ALA A 209 3.41 -39.23 0.81
C ALA A 209 3.31 -37.76 1.24
N THR A 210 3.87 -37.42 2.41
CA THR A 210 3.90 -36.05 2.91
C THR A 210 5.15 -35.29 2.46
N THR A 211 6.19 -36.00 2.00
CA THR A 211 7.47 -35.44 1.54
C THR A 211 8.09 -36.30 0.44
N GLY A 212 9.15 -35.80 -0.20
CA GLY A 212 9.95 -36.58 -1.15
C GLY A 212 9.46 -36.52 -2.60
N ILE A 213 8.68 -35.51 -2.96
CA ILE A 213 8.27 -35.29 -4.35
C ILE A 213 9.52 -34.88 -5.13
N PRO A 214 9.90 -35.61 -6.20
CA PRO A 214 11.13 -35.39 -6.94
C PRO A 214 10.98 -34.23 -7.92
N MET A 215 10.76 -33.05 -7.36
CA MET A 215 10.75 -31.76 -8.04
C MET A 215 11.58 -30.81 -7.19
N SER A 216 12.57 -30.18 -7.79
CA SER A 216 13.47 -29.28 -7.07
C SER A 216 12.73 -28.08 -6.50
N VAL A 217 13.03 -27.74 -5.24
CA VAL A 217 12.44 -26.58 -4.56
C VAL A 217 12.74 -25.24 -5.27
N PHE A 218 13.77 -25.19 -6.11
CA PHE A 218 14.13 -24.00 -6.88
C PHE A 218 13.11 -23.60 -7.96
N TRP A 219 12.12 -24.44 -8.27
CA TRP A 219 10.99 -24.01 -9.11
C TRP A 219 10.19 -22.85 -8.46
N LEU A 220 10.22 -22.73 -7.13
CA LEU A 220 9.61 -21.63 -6.38
C LEU A 220 10.38 -20.29 -6.52
N THR A 221 11.58 -20.30 -7.12
CA THR A 221 12.38 -19.09 -7.33
C THR A 221 11.65 -18.06 -8.21
N VAL A 222 10.87 -18.52 -9.19
CA VAL A 222 10.21 -17.63 -10.16
C VAL A 222 9.13 -16.78 -9.48
N GLN A 223 8.28 -17.40 -8.66
CA GLN A 223 7.27 -16.66 -7.88
C GLN A 223 7.93 -15.77 -6.82
N PHE A 224 9.04 -16.19 -6.20
CA PHE A 224 9.78 -15.34 -5.26
C PHE A 224 10.42 -14.12 -5.94
N PHE A 225 10.97 -14.26 -7.14
CA PHE A 225 11.46 -13.12 -7.92
C PHE A 225 10.35 -12.09 -8.16
N LEU A 226 9.17 -12.56 -8.60
CA LEU A 226 8.02 -11.68 -8.84
C LEU A 226 7.51 -11.02 -7.56
N LEU A 227 7.55 -11.72 -6.42
CA LEU A 227 7.26 -11.12 -5.11
C LEU A 227 8.31 -10.07 -4.71
N GLY A 228 9.59 -10.25 -5.05
CA GLY A 228 10.61 -9.21 -4.88
C GLY A 228 10.31 -7.95 -5.70
N VAL A 229 9.73 -8.10 -6.90
CA VAL A 229 9.22 -6.95 -7.68
C VAL A 229 8.05 -6.28 -6.96
N VAL A 230 7.11 -7.05 -6.39
CA VAL A 230 5.98 -6.51 -5.59
C VAL A 230 6.48 -5.66 -4.44
N ASP A 231 7.51 -6.11 -3.71
CA ASP A 231 8.09 -5.35 -2.60
C ASP A 231 8.67 -4.00 -3.05
N VAL A 232 9.48 -3.98 -4.11
CA VAL A 232 10.08 -2.73 -4.59
C VAL A 232 9.05 -1.79 -5.24
N THR A 233 7.92 -2.31 -5.70
CA THR A 233 6.91 -1.53 -6.43
C THR A 233 5.70 -1.18 -5.59
N SER A 234 4.84 -2.13 -5.22
CA SER A 234 3.61 -1.83 -4.47
C SER A 234 3.85 -1.63 -2.99
N PHE A 235 4.78 -2.35 -2.34
CA PHE A 235 5.00 -2.18 -0.90
C PHE A 235 5.60 -0.79 -0.65
N VAL A 236 6.72 -0.49 -1.28
CA VAL A 236 7.36 0.83 -1.18
C VAL A 236 6.43 1.92 -1.73
N GLY A 237 5.77 1.68 -2.88
CA GLY A 237 4.87 2.65 -3.49
C GLY A 237 3.66 3.02 -2.63
N LEU A 238 3.02 2.06 -1.97
CA LEU A 238 1.90 2.35 -1.05
C LEU A 238 2.40 3.11 0.18
N LEU A 239 3.51 2.69 0.77
CA LEU A 239 4.08 3.36 1.94
C LEU A 239 4.42 4.82 1.61
N GLU A 240 5.13 5.06 0.50
CA GLU A 240 5.45 6.41 0.01
C GLU A 240 4.18 7.21 -0.34
N PHE A 241 3.18 6.58 -0.96
CA PHE A 241 1.92 7.23 -1.31
C PHE A 241 1.17 7.74 -0.07
N PHE A 242 0.86 6.87 0.89
CA PHE A 242 0.11 7.29 2.08
C PHE A 242 0.92 8.25 2.96
N TYR A 243 2.24 8.08 3.02
CA TYR A 243 3.10 9.01 3.74
C TYR A 243 3.14 10.38 3.05
N SER A 244 3.32 10.45 1.74
CA SER A 244 3.44 11.71 1.00
C SER A 244 2.12 12.50 0.99
N GLU A 245 0.99 11.83 0.80
CA GLU A 245 -0.32 12.47 0.74
C GLU A 245 -0.79 12.98 2.12
N ALA A 246 -0.43 12.31 3.21
CA ALA A 246 -0.75 12.75 4.55
C ALA A 246 -0.21 14.16 4.86
N SER A 247 -1.00 14.97 5.60
CA SER A 247 -0.56 16.28 6.12
C SER A 247 0.66 16.14 7.02
N THR A 248 1.40 17.23 7.19
CA THR A 248 2.58 17.24 8.08
C THR A 248 2.22 16.80 9.50
N GLY A 249 1.04 17.20 10.00
CA GLY A 249 0.50 16.78 11.29
C GLY A 249 -0.04 15.34 11.36
N MET A 250 -0.03 14.60 10.25
CA MET A 250 -0.60 13.25 10.12
C MET A 250 0.33 12.23 9.45
N LYS A 251 1.62 12.55 9.28
CA LYS A 251 2.58 11.64 8.64
C LYS A 251 2.63 10.25 9.28
N SER A 252 2.55 10.17 10.61
CA SER A 252 2.49 8.89 11.32
C SER A 252 1.24 8.08 10.95
N VAL A 253 0.08 8.74 10.83
CA VAL A 253 -1.18 8.11 10.40
C VAL A 253 -1.04 7.58 8.97
N GLY A 254 -0.38 8.32 8.07
CA GLY A 254 -0.10 7.86 6.70
C GLY A 254 0.63 6.51 6.67
N SER A 255 1.75 6.39 7.40
CA SER A 255 2.47 5.11 7.50
C SER A 255 1.64 4.02 8.20
N SER A 256 0.87 4.37 9.24
CA SER A 256 0.01 3.41 9.93
C SER A 256 -1.08 2.83 9.02
N ILE A 257 -1.67 3.63 8.13
CA ILE A 257 -2.67 3.16 7.15
C ILE A 257 -2.09 2.03 6.29
N PHE A 258 -0.84 2.16 5.85
CA PHE A 258 -0.17 1.10 5.09
C PHE A 258 -0.05 -0.22 5.89
N TYR A 259 0.40 -0.16 7.15
CA TYR A 259 0.48 -1.37 7.98
C TYR A 259 -0.90 -1.96 8.32
N CYS A 260 -1.93 -1.12 8.40
CA CYS A 260 -3.31 -1.59 8.50
C CYS A 260 -3.74 -2.39 7.27
N ILE A 261 -3.28 -2.04 6.06
CA ILE A 261 -3.55 -2.83 4.84
C ILE A 261 -3.04 -4.26 5.04
N LEU A 262 -1.79 -4.41 5.46
CA LEU A 262 -1.14 -5.71 5.66
C LEU A 262 -1.85 -6.54 6.76
N GLY A 263 -2.23 -5.88 7.86
CA GLY A 263 -2.93 -6.55 8.97
C GLY A 263 -4.32 -7.05 8.56
N VAL A 264 -5.12 -6.18 7.94
CA VAL A 264 -6.48 -6.52 7.49
C VAL A 264 -6.43 -7.57 6.38
N SER A 265 -5.48 -7.49 5.45
CA SER A 265 -5.36 -8.46 4.37
C SER A 265 -5.00 -9.86 4.90
N ALA A 266 -4.16 -9.96 5.93
CA ALA A 266 -3.83 -11.25 6.57
C ALA A 266 -5.05 -11.89 7.26
N TRP A 267 -5.86 -11.11 7.97
CA TRP A 267 -7.11 -11.59 8.56
C TRP A 267 -8.12 -12.03 7.50
N LEU A 268 -8.29 -11.23 6.45
CA LEU A 268 -9.16 -11.58 5.32
C LEU A 268 -8.64 -12.82 4.57
N GLY A 269 -7.33 -13.01 4.46
CA GLY A 269 -6.75 -14.22 3.88
C GLY A 269 -7.08 -15.47 4.68
N SER A 270 -7.07 -15.36 6.01
CA SER A 270 -7.45 -16.47 6.91
C SER A 270 -8.94 -16.80 6.78
N LEU A 271 -9.79 -15.78 6.68
CA LEU A 271 -11.22 -15.94 6.39
C LEU A 271 -11.45 -16.55 5.00
N LEU A 272 -10.66 -16.16 4.00
CA LEU A 272 -10.76 -16.68 2.64
C LEU A 272 -10.48 -18.18 2.58
N ILE A 273 -9.49 -18.68 3.34
CA ILE A 273 -9.25 -20.13 3.48
C ILE A 273 -10.49 -20.83 4.07
N GLN A 274 -11.06 -20.30 5.15
CA GLN A 274 -12.23 -20.89 5.79
C GLN A 274 -13.44 -20.93 4.85
N VAL A 275 -13.69 -19.84 4.12
CA VAL A 275 -14.75 -19.76 3.11
C VAL A 275 -14.49 -20.74 1.98
N ALA A 276 -13.27 -20.80 1.44
CA ALA A 276 -12.91 -21.73 0.38
C ALA A 276 -13.16 -23.18 0.82
N ASN A 277 -12.70 -23.58 2.01
CA ASN A 277 -12.95 -24.94 2.51
C ASN A 277 -14.44 -25.21 2.72
N ARG A 278 -15.20 -24.26 3.27
CA ARG A 278 -16.63 -24.40 3.47
C ARG A 278 -17.41 -24.56 2.16
N VAL A 279 -17.08 -23.77 1.15
CA VAL A 279 -17.76 -23.79 -0.16
C VAL A 279 -17.40 -25.04 -0.97
N THR A 280 -16.18 -25.53 -0.82
CA THR A 280 -15.66 -26.63 -1.65
C THR A 280 -15.84 -28.01 -1.02
N ARG A 281 -16.18 -28.06 0.27
CA ARG A 281 -16.54 -29.30 0.96
C ARG A 281 -17.76 -29.94 0.29
N ARG A 282 -17.64 -31.20 -0.07
CA ARG A 282 -18.72 -31.97 -0.71
C ARG A 282 -19.51 -32.74 0.34
N ALA A 283 -20.76 -33.05 0.01
CA ALA A 283 -21.66 -33.82 0.88
C ALA A 283 -21.25 -35.30 1.03
N ASP A 284 -20.35 -35.79 0.18
CA ASP A 284 -19.82 -37.17 0.16
C ASP A 284 -18.73 -37.43 1.22
N GLY A 285 -18.40 -36.44 2.06
CA GLY A 285 -17.36 -36.54 3.08
C GLY A 285 -15.96 -36.21 2.58
N THR A 286 -15.78 -35.85 1.30
CA THR A 286 -14.50 -35.29 0.82
C THR A 286 -14.32 -33.87 1.38
N GLY A 287 -13.18 -33.64 2.05
CA GLY A 287 -12.83 -32.35 2.66
C GLY A 287 -12.77 -31.20 1.63
N GLY A 288 -12.77 -29.96 2.12
CA GLY A 288 -12.56 -28.77 1.30
C GLY A 288 -11.17 -28.74 0.65
N TRP A 289 -10.94 -27.78 -0.26
CA TRP A 289 -9.70 -27.67 -1.04
C TRP A 289 -8.42 -27.67 -0.20
N LEU A 290 -8.45 -27.08 0.98
CA LEU A 290 -7.32 -26.98 1.90
C LEU A 290 -7.62 -27.68 3.24
N ASP A 291 -8.55 -28.64 3.27
CA ASP A 291 -8.80 -29.45 4.47
C ASP A 291 -7.74 -30.56 4.59
N GLY A 292 -7.24 -30.77 5.81
CA GLY A 292 -6.26 -31.82 6.13
C GLY A 292 -4.80 -31.34 6.17
N THR A 293 -3.90 -32.25 6.52
CA THR A 293 -2.46 -31.97 6.70
C THR A 293 -1.61 -32.36 5.49
N ASN A 294 -2.17 -33.15 4.56
CA ASN A 294 -1.45 -33.59 3.35
C ASN A 294 -1.75 -32.66 2.18
N LEU A 295 -0.75 -31.86 1.80
CA LEU A 295 -0.82 -30.89 0.71
C LEU A 295 -1.08 -31.55 -0.66
N ASN A 296 -0.65 -32.80 -0.87
CA ASN A 296 -0.84 -33.51 -2.14
C ASN A 296 -2.30 -33.83 -2.42
N MET A 297 -3.05 -34.16 -1.37
CA MET A 297 -4.49 -34.39 -1.45
C MET A 297 -5.27 -33.08 -1.62
N GLY A 298 -4.77 -31.99 -1.04
CA GLY A 298 -5.32 -30.64 -1.20
C GLY A 298 -5.31 -30.13 -2.64
N LYS A 299 -6.19 -29.17 -2.94
CA LYS A 299 -6.33 -28.48 -4.23
C LYS A 299 -5.72 -27.07 -4.15
N LEU A 300 -4.45 -27.00 -3.77
CA LEU A 300 -3.72 -25.74 -3.62
C LEU A 300 -3.58 -24.99 -4.95
N ASP A 301 -3.43 -25.70 -6.06
CA ASP A 301 -3.45 -25.15 -7.42
C ASP A 301 -4.74 -24.38 -7.71
N ASN A 302 -5.90 -24.96 -7.39
CA ASN A 302 -7.19 -24.29 -7.54
C ASN A 302 -7.31 -23.06 -6.64
N PHE A 303 -6.79 -23.15 -5.41
CA PHE A 303 -6.78 -22.03 -4.48
C PHE A 303 -5.88 -20.89 -4.98
N TYR A 304 -4.71 -21.19 -5.54
CA TYR A 304 -3.87 -20.18 -6.20
C TYR A 304 -4.56 -19.53 -7.40
N TRP A 305 -5.30 -20.29 -8.23
CA TRP A 305 -6.10 -19.68 -9.29
C TRP A 305 -7.20 -18.75 -8.76
N LEU A 306 -7.88 -19.12 -7.68
CA LEU A 306 -8.84 -18.24 -6.99
C LEU A 306 -8.17 -16.94 -6.53
N LEU A 307 -6.99 -17.04 -5.92
CA LEU A 307 -6.22 -15.88 -5.50
C LEU A 307 -5.80 -15.01 -6.69
N ALA A 308 -5.33 -15.59 -7.80
CA ALA A 308 -4.94 -14.84 -8.99
C ALA A 308 -6.14 -14.07 -9.59
N VAL A 309 -7.34 -14.67 -9.61
CA VAL A 309 -8.56 -13.98 -10.04
C VAL A 309 -8.91 -12.83 -9.09
N LEU A 310 -8.77 -13.03 -7.78
CA LEU A 310 -8.99 -11.98 -6.78
C LEU A 310 -8.03 -10.80 -6.96
N GLU A 311 -6.74 -11.05 -7.21
CA GLU A 311 -5.75 -9.99 -7.47
C GLU A 311 -6.04 -9.26 -8.78
N LEU A 312 -6.46 -9.99 -9.81
CA LEU A 312 -6.83 -9.39 -11.07
C LEU A 312 -8.03 -8.43 -10.90
N VAL A 313 -9.04 -8.84 -10.14
CA VAL A 313 -10.18 -7.97 -9.78
C VAL A 313 -9.68 -6.77 -8.97
N ALA A 314 -8.82 -6.99 -7.97
CA ALA A 314 -8.25 -5.92 -7.17
C ALA A 314 -7.46 -4.92 -8.02
N LEU A 315 -6.68 -5.39 -9.00
CA LEU A 315 -5.93 -4.57 -9.95
C LEU A 315 -6.87 -3.69 -10.80
N PHE A 316 -7.99 -4.23 -11.28
CA PHE A 316 -8.98 -3.44 -12.02
C PHE A 316 -9.63 -2.37 -11.15
N VAL A 317 -10.07 -2.74 -9.95
CA VAL A 317 -10.67 -1.80 -8.99
C VAL A 317 -9.68 -0.71 -8.59
N TYR A 318 -8.44 -1.11 -8.29
CA TYR A 318 -7.34 -0.20 -8.01
C TYR A 318 -7.11 0.78 -9.16
N THR A 319 -6.98 0.26 -10.39
CA THR A 319 -6.72 1.10 -11.58
C THR A 319 -7.86 2.10 -11.82
N PHE A 320 -9.12 1.69 -11.59
CA PHE A 320 -10.28 2.57 -11.71
C PHE A 320 -10.21 3.75 -10.74
N PHE A 321 -9.83 3.52 -9.48
CA PHE A 321 -9.70 4.57 -8.47
C PHE A 321 -8.42 5.39 -8.65
N ALA A 322 -7.29 4.74 -8.97
CA ALA A 322 -6.01 5.41 -9.21
C ALA A 322 -6.11 6.43 -10.35
N ARG A 323 -6.85 6.14 -11.42
CA ARG A 323 -7.08 7.09 -12.52
C ARG A 323 -7.92 8.30 -12.15
N ARG A 324 -8.75 8.20 -11.11
CA ARG A 324 -9.59 9.30 -10.60
C ARG A 324 -8.97 10.02 -9.40
N TYR A 325 -7.85 9.51 -8.90
CA TYR A 325 -7.18 10.08 -7.75
C TYR A 325 -6.44 11.36 -8.17
N VAL A 326 -6.70 12.45 -7.44
CA VAL A 326 -6.01 13.72 -7.62
C VAL A 326 -5.01 13.86 -6.49
N TYR A 327 -3.73 13.91 -6.84
CA TYR A 327 -2.64 14.13 -5.90
C TYR A 327 -2.75 15.48 -5.21
N ARG A 328 -2.30 15.53 -3.95
CA ARG A 328 -2.28 16.77 -3.19
C ARG A 328 -1.16 17.71 -3.62
N ASN A 329 0.02 17.16 -3.88
CA ASN A 329 1.20 17.93 -4.29
C ASN A 329 1.61 17.54 -5.71
N GLU A 330 2.05 18.50 -6.53
CA GLU A 330 2.61 18.21 -7.84
C GLU A 330 3.90 17.39 -7.70
N GLN A 331 3.93 16.20 -8.31
CA GLN A 331 5.07 15.29 -8.29
C GLN A 331 6.09 15.58 -9.40
N ARG A 332 5.90 16.66 -10.17
CA ARG A 332 6.74 17.03 -11.31
C ARG A 332 7.95 17.82 -10.86
N VAL A 333 9.06 17.64 -11.58
CA VAL A 333 10.25 18.46 -11.42
C VAL A 333 9.90 19.86 -11.94
N VAL A 334 9.94 20.87 -11.08
CA VAL A 334 9.93 22.26 -11.53
C VAL A 334 11.30 22.52 -12.14
N ASP A 335 11.36 22.70 -13.46
CA ASP A 335 12.57 23.25 -14.08
C ASP A 335 12.73 24.68 -13.55
N VAL A 336 13.69 24.87 -12.65
CA VAL A 336 14.14 26.21 -12.24
C VAL A 336 14.93 26.78 -13.41
N ASP A 337 14.21 27.20 -14.44
CA ASP A 337 14.82 27.99 -15.49
C ASP A 337 15.03 29.41 -14.94
N THR A 338 16.29 29.81 -14.96
CA THR A 338 16.83 30.99 -14.30
C THR A 338 16.29 32.24 -15.00
N LYS A 339 15.34 32.92 -14.38
CA LYS A 339 15.18 34.38 -14.55
C LYS A 339 15.53 35.06 -13.25
N VAL A 340 16.84 35.15 -13.00
CA VAL A 340 17.37 36.23 -12.17
C VAL A 340 16.98 37.53 -12.89
N PRO A 341 16.25 38.47 -12.27
CA PRO A 341 16.12 39.80 -12.83
C PRO A 341 17.53 40.39 -12.79
N THR A 342 18.12 40.65 -13.95
CA THR A 342 19.28 41.53 -14.04
C THR A 342 18.81 42.92 -13.60
N GLU A 343 18.94 43.22 -12.32
CA GLU A 343 19.02 44.60 -11.85
C GLU A 343 20.23 45.23 -12.56
N GLY A 344 19.93 46.12 -13.51
CA GLY A 344 20.91 46.95 -14.17
C GLY A 344 21.49 47.94 -13.17
N ALA A 345 22.54 47.52 -12.46
CA ALA A 345 23.44 48.42 -11.77
C ALA A 345 24.38 49.07 -12.80
N THR A 346 23.97 50.19 -13.39
CA THR A 346 24.90 51.12 -14.02
C THR A 346 25.51 51.99 -12.92
N PHE A 347 26.75 51.65 -12.53
CA PHE A 347 27.59 52.51 -11.71
C PHE A 347 28.79 52.96 -12.54
N GLY A 348 28.92 54.27 -12.70
CA GLY A 348 30.18 54.94 -13.00
C GLY A 348 30.32 55.48 -14.43
N ASP A 349 29.97 56.75 -14.60
CA ASP A 349 30.98 57.69 -15.09
C ASP A 349 30.99 58.93 -14.19
N VAL A 350 32.19 59.23 -13.73
CA VAL A 350 32.61 60.38 -12.94
C VAL A 350 33.11 61.45 -13.91
N MET A 351 33.00 62.71 -13.48
CA MET A 351 33.71 63.92 -13.92
C MET A 351 32.94 64.93 -14.81
N ILE A 352 32.86 66.14 -14.19
CA ILE A 352 32.54 67.50 -14.66
C ILE A 352 31.06 67.89 -14.62
#